data_AF-A0A538RNP7-F1
#
_entry.id   AF-A0A538RNP7-F1
#
_cell.length_a   1.000
_cell.length_b   1.000
_cell.length_c   1.000
_cell.angle_alpha   90.00
_cell.angle_beta   90.00
_cell.angle_gamma   90.00
#
_symmetry.space_group_name_H-M   'P 1'
#
loop_
_entity.id
_entity.type
_entity.pdbx_description
1 polymer ?
#
loop_
_entity_poly.entity_id
_entity_poly.type
_entity_poly.pdbx_seq_one_letter_code
_entity_poly.pdbx_strand_id
1 'polypeptide(L)'
;MTSFTWFGSLRDAVGQKPRKRMLARTRWPRHLSVEALEARHLPATFTVMNTFDSGPDSLRQAITDANNQANLGGPDIIRFEIPGAGVHRIWPTTILPQIKDPVVIDGYTQSGSSRNTSAMGDNAVLLIELDGGLGPSTASGLVITATASGSTVSGLIIGGFGARGDSNNGIDIQSSNNLITGNFIGTNAPNGGNGIKVEFGASNNTIGGDLASERNVISGNDGSGIEITGPSANNNVVAGNYIGTDASGIHLVRNKGAAGILLQDGASNNIIGGSDPASGNLISGNSNNGIEILGARTNPANHTMKNWVAGNLIGTDITGGSGLG
;
A
#
# COMPACT_ATOMS: atom_id res chain seq x y z
N MET A 1 -21.33 114.18 16.48
CA MET A 1 -20.11 113.39 16.22
C MET A 1 -20.53 111.96 15.93
N THR A 2 -20.34 111.55 14.67
CA THR A 2 -19.98 110.20 14.21
C THR A 2 -20.49 108.99 15.00
N SER A 3 -21.46 108.26 14.43
CA SER A 3 -21.42 106.78 14.40
C SER A 3 -22.03 106.29 13.09
N PHE A 4 -21.36 105.33 12.47
CA PHE A 4 -21.40 104.99 11.05
C PHE A 4 -22.56 104.03 10.67
N THR A 5 -23.05 104.25 9.45
CA THR A 5 -24.07 103.57 8.63
C THR A 5 -23.84 102.06 8.42
N TRP A 6 -24.85 101.18 8.48
CA TRP A 6 -25.82 100.76 7.43
C TRP A 6 -25.14 100.39 6.09
N PHE A 7 -25.32 99.21 5.46
CA PHE A 7 -26.57 98.60 4.99
C PHE A 7 -26.32 97.20 4.36
N GLY A 8 -27.35 96.34 4.30
CA GLY A 8 -27.42 95.25 3.33
C GLY A 8 -28.38 94.11 3.73
N SER A 9 -29.68 94.40 3.88
CA SER A 9 -30.75 93.97 2.95
C SER A 9 -31.01 92.46 2.88
N LEU A 10 -32.06 92.03 3.59
CA LEU A 10 -32.77 90.76 3.37
C LEU A 10 -34.27 91.05 3.33
N ARG A 11 -34.90 90.78 2.18
CA ARG A 11 -36.36 90.70 2.03
C ARG A 11 -36.71 89.43 1.26
N ASP A 12 -37.44 88.57 1.97
CA ASP A 12 -38.54 87.69 1.57
C ASP A 12 -38.57 87.05 0.18
N ALA A 13 -38.58 85.71 0.16
CA ALA A 13 -39.50 84.93 -0.67
C ALA A 13 -39.66 83.50 -0.13
N VAL A 14 -40.81 83.23 0.49
CA VAL A 14 -41.27 81.89 0.83
C VAL A 14 -41.84 81.24 -0.43
N GLY A 15 -41.26 80.11 -0.85
CA GLY A 15 -41.78 79.25 -1.91
C GLY A 15 -41.37 77.80 -1.66
N GLN A 16 -42.32 76.98 -1.21
CA GLN A 16 -42.12 75.56 -0.90
C GLN A 16 -41.62 74.77 -2.13
N LYS A 17 -40.53 74.02 -1.97
CA LYS A 17 -40.11 72.97 -2.92
C LYS A 17 -40.36 71.58 -2.33
N PRO A 18 -40.79 70.60 -3.15
CA PRO A 18 -41.42 69.36 -2.69
C PRO A 18 -40.43 68.38 -2.04
N ARG A 19 -40.90 67.67 -1.00
CA ARG A 19 -40.17 66.58 -0.33
C ARG A 19 -39.84 65.46 -1.32
N LYS A 20 -38.54 65.18 -1.53
CA LYS A 20 -38.08 63.98 -2.23
C LYS A 20 -38.57 62.73 -1.47
N ARG A 21 -39.41 61.91 -2.11
CA ARG A 21 -39.74 60.56 -1.62
C ARG A 21 -38.46 59.73 -1.61
N MET A 22 -37.93 59.44 -0.41
CA MET A 22 -36.92 58.39 -0.23
C MET A 22 -37.57 57.06 -0.57
N LEU A 23 -37.14 56.43 -1.67
CA LEU A 23 -37.47 55.03 -1.94
C LEU A 23 -36.88 54.18 -0.82
N ALA A 24 -37.73 53.41 -0.14
CA ALA A 24 -37.29 52.48 0.88
C ALA A 24 -36.26 51.52 0.27
N ARG A 25 -35.06 51.46 0.85
CA ARG A 25 -34.06 50.44 0.51
C ARG A 25 -34.69 49.09 0.83
N THR A 26 -35.02 48.31 -0.19
CA THR A 26 -35.43 46.92 -0.06
C THR A 26 -34.30 46.18 0.66
N ARG A 27 -34.49 45.89 1.94
CA ARG A 27 -33.64 44.97 2.67
C ARG A 27 -33.87 43.59 2.07
N TRP A 28 -32.91 43.10 1.31
CA TRP A 28 -32.89 41.70 0.90
C TRP A 28 -32.87 40.86 2.18
N PRO A 29 -33.80 39.92 2.37
CA PRO A 29 -33.73 39.03 3.52
C PRO A 29 -32.40 38.31 3.47
N ARG A 30 -31.65 38.34 4.58
CA ARG A 30 -30.47 37.48 4.74
C ARG A 30 -31.01 36.04 4.70
N HIS A 31 -30.84 35.36 3.58
CA HIS A 31 -31.08 33.94 3.52
C HIS A 31 -30.11 33.29 4.50
N LEU A 32 -30.65 32.60 5.50
CA LEU A 32 -29.88 31.63 6.28
C LEU A 32 -29.50 30.53 5.29
N SER A 33 -28.25 30.51 4.87
CA SER A 33 -27.69 29.38 4.14
C SER A 33 -27.51 28.25 5.16
N VAL A 34 -28.26 27.16 5.00
CA VAL A 34 -27.91 25.89 5.64
C VAL A 34 -26.86 25.28 4.71
N GLU A 35 -25.61 25.18 5.16
CA GLU A 35 -24.63 24.34 4.47
C GLU A 35 -25.16 22.91 4.54
N ALA A 36 -25.32 22.27 3.37
CA ALA A 36 -25.64 20.85 3.34
C ALA A 36 -24.49 20.12 4.04
N LEU A 37 -24.80 19.37 5.09
CA LEU A 37 -23.84 18.44 5.67
C LEU A 37 -23.42 17.49 4.55
N GLU A 38 -22.17 17.51 4.11
CA GLU A 38 -21.69 16.51 3.17
C GLU A 38 -21.92 15.12 3.78
N ALA A 39 -22.40 14.18 2.96
CA ALA A 39 -22.61 12.82 3.42
C ALA A 39 -21.24 12.22 3.79
N ARG A 40 -21.09 11.80 5.06
CA ARG A 40 -19.94 10.99 5.48
C ARG A 40 -20.08 9.62 4.84
N HIS A 41 -19.36 9.41 3.74
CA HIS A 41 -19.19 8.09 3.16
C HIS A 41 -18.08 7.40 3.94
N LEU A 42 -18.41 6.30 4.62
CA LEU A 42 -17.45 5.45 5.31
C LEU A 42 -17.02 4.32 4.36
N PRO A 43 -15.79 3.80 4.49
CA PRO A 43 -15.40 2.56 3.83
C PRO A 43 -16.36 1.42 4.18
N ALA A 44 -16.70 0.56 3.22
CA ALA A 44 -17.42 -0.66 3.55
C ALA A 44 -16.49 -1.64 4.28
N THR A 45 -17.06 -2.56 5.05
CA THR A 45 -16.29 -3.58 5.76
C THR A 45 -16.86 -4.96 5.46
N PHE A 46 -16.00 -5.86 4.98
CA PHE A 46 -16.30 -7.25 4.68
C PHE A 46 -15.53 -8.13 5.66
N THR A 47 -16.25 -8.94 6.44
CA THR A 47 -15.66 -9.79 7.47
C THR A 47 -15.53 -11.22 6.96
N VAL A 48 -14.31 -11.76 6.99
CA VAL A 48 -14.02 -13.17 6.75
C VAL A 48 -14.14 -13.93 8.07
N MET A 49 -15.02 -14.94 8.12
CA MET A 49 -15.30 -15.70 9.34
C MET A 49 -15.06 -17.21 9.19
N ASN A 50 -14.64 -17.68 8.01
CA ASN A 50 -14.31 -19.08 7.81
C ASN A 50 -13.12 -19.24 6.85
N THR A 51 -12.59 -20.46 6.80
CA THR A 51 -11.46 -20.84 5.92
C THR A 51 -11.90 -21.52 4.64
N PHE A 52 -13.19 -21.49 4.30
CA PHE A 52 -13.70 -22.12 3.09
C PHE A 52 -13.18 -21.39 1.85
N ASP A 53 -12.95 -22.14 0.77
CA ASP A 53 -12.48 -21.57 -0.50
C ASP A 53 -13.48 -20.58 -1.12
N SER A 54 -14.78 -20.80 -0.92
CA SER A 54 -15.84 -19.99 -1.51
C SER A 54 -17.12 -20.00 -0.67
N GLY A 55 -18.06 -19.14 -1.04
CA GLY A 55 -19.33 -18.97 -0.34
C GLY A 55 -19.29 -17.87 0.73
N PRO A 56 -20.41 -17.65 1.44
CA PRO A 56 -20.51 -16.62 2.46
C PRO A 56 -19.38 -16.66 3.49
N ASP A 57 -18.96 -15.48 3.93
CA ASP A 57 -17.90 -15.23 4.92
C ASP A 57 -16.51 -15.80 4.58
N SER A 58 -16.28 -16.23 3.34
CA SER A 58 -14.95 -16.60 2.82
C SER A 58 -14.16 -15.39 2.32
N LEU A 59 -12.84 -15.48 2.30
CA LEU A 59 -11.97 -14.45 1.71
C LEU A 59 -12.30 -14.19 0.24
N ARG A 60 -12.61 -15.23 -0.53
CA ARG A 60 -13.02 -15.11 -1.93
C ARG A 60 -14.27 -14.24 -2.09
N GLN A 61 -15.27 -14.46 -1.24
CA GLN A 61 -16.49 -13.66 -1.26
C GLN A 61 -16.20 -12.22 -0.84
N ALA A 62 -15.40 -12.01 0.22
CA ALA A 62 -15.03 -10.67 0.66
C ALA A 62 -14.30 -9.84 -0.42
N ILE A 63 -13.36 -10.44 -1.16
CA ILE A 63 -12.70 -9.76 -2.30
C ILE A 63 -13.71 -9.47 -3.42
N THR A 64 -14.63 -10.41 -3.69
CA THR A 64 -15.68 -10.21 -4.71
C THR A 64 -16.61 -9.05 -4.33
N ASP A 65 -17.00 -8.96 -3.06
CA ASP A 65 -17.89 -7.90 -2.59
C ASP A 65 -17.19 -6.55 -2.60
N ALA A 66 -15.93 -6.46 -2.13
CA ALA A 66 -15.12 -5.25 -2.20
C ALA A 66 -14.94 -4.76 -3.65
N ASN A 67 -14.70 -5.67 -4.60
CA ASN A 67 -14.60 -5.31 -6.01
C ASN A 67 -15.90 -4.75 -6.62
N ASN A 68 -17.06 -5.04 -6.02
CA ASN A 68 -18.37 -4.64 -6.53
C ASN A 68 -18.98 -3.47 -5.73
N GLN A 69 -18.33 -3.07 -4.64
CA GLN A 69 -18.77 -1.98 -3.77
C GLN A 69 -18.05 -0.69 -4.17
N ALA A 70 -18.76 0.43 -4.11
CA ALA A 70 -18.16 1.73 -4.44
C ALA A 70 -17.38 2.28 -3.24
N ASN A 71 -16.10 2.57 -3.46
CA ASN A 71 -15.16 3.20 -2.52
C ASN A 71 -15.42 4.71 -2.26
N LEU A 72 -16.67 5.11 -2.01
CA LEU A 72 -17.06 6.52 -1.81
C LEU A 72 -16.43 7.15 -0.56
N GLY A 73 -15.97 6.33 0.39
CA GLY A 73 -15.35 6.74 1.66
C GLY A 73 -13.84 6.46 1.76
N GLY A 74 -13.20 6.07 0.64
CA GLY A 74 -11.87 5.47 0.64
C GLY A 74 -11.91 3.95 0.44
N PRO A 75 -10.75 3.27 0.47
CA PRO A 75 -10.66 1.83 0.22
C PRO A 75 -11.46 1.02 1.23
N ASP A 76 -12.27 0.08 0.75
CA ASP A 76 -13.01 -0.87 1.56
C ASP A 76 -12.09 -1.72 2.43
N ILE A 77 -12.62 -2.28 3.51
CA ILE A 77 -11.85 -3.04 4.51
C ILE A 77 -12.26 -4.51 4.47
N ILE A 78 -11.30 -5.39 4.22
CA ILE A 78 -11.41 -6.83 4.47
C ILE A 78 -10.72 -7.12 5.80
N ARG A 79 -11.51 -7.58 6.78
CA ARG A 79 -11.07 -7.97 8.12
C ARG A 79 -11.37 -9.44 8.38
N PHE A 80 -10.71 -10.01 9.39
CA PHE A 80 -10.79 -11.43 9.73
C PHE A 80 -11.27 -11.60 11.17
N GLU A 81 -12.27 -12.47 11.35
CA GLU A 81 -12.84 -12.85 12.64
C GLU A 81 -13.18 -14.36 12.64
N ILE A 82 -12.23 -15.17 12.16
CA ILE A 82 -12.40 -16.62 12.05
C ILE A 82 -12.39 -17.23 13.47
N PRO A 83 -13.42 -18.00 13.87
CA PRO A 83 -13.45 -18.64 15.18
C PRO A 83 -12.36 -19.70 15.33
N GLY A 84 -11.79 -19.78 16.53
CA GLY A 84 -10.77 -20.77 16.89
C GLY A 84 -9.46 -20.12 17.33
N ALA A 85 -8.50 -20.96 17.69
CA ALA A 85 -7.14 -20.54 18.06
C ALA A 85 -6.13 -21.07 17.05
N GLY A 86 -4.98 -20.41 16.98
CA GLY A 86 -3.89 -20.80 16.07
C GLY A 86 -4.09 -20.25 14.66
N VAL A 87 -3.27 -20.75 13.73
CA VAL A 87 -3.28 -20.30 12.33
C VAL A 87 -4.53 -20.81 11.62
N HIS A 88 -5.27 -19.89 11.03
CA HIS A 88 -6.40 -20.14 10.14
C HIS A 88 -5.89 -20.19 8.70
N ARG A 89 -5.70 -21.42 8.21
CA ARG A 89 -5.28 -21.66 6.83
C ARG A 89 -6.46 -21.62 5.88
N ILE A 90 -6.44 -20.66 4.97
CA ILE A 90 -7.34 -20.51 3.84
C ILE A 90 -6.68 -21.18 2.65
N TRP A 91 -7.39 -22.12 2.02
CA TRP A 91 -6.87 -22.95 0.94
C TRP A 91 -7.64 -22.70 -0.36
N PRO A 92 -7.23 -21.73 -1.20
CA PRO A 92 -7.89 -21.51 -2.47
C PRO A 92 -7.77 -22.73 -3.38
N THR A 93 -8.87 -23.20 -3.95
CA THR A 93 -8.84 -24.33 -4.91
C THR A 93 -8.80 -23.85 -6.37
N THR A 94 -9.18 -22.59 -6.59
CA THR A 94 -9.14 -21.89 -7.87
C THR A 94 -8.54 -20.50 -7.68
N ILE A 95 -8.21 -19.83 -8.78
CA ILE A 95 -7.61 -18.48 -8.75
C ILE A 95 -8.51 -17.57 -7.92
N LEU A 96 -7.95 -16.89 -6.92
CA LEU A 96 -8.71 -15.89 -6.15
C LEU A 96 -9.15 -14.75 -7.08
N PRO A 97 -10.31 -14.10 -6.82
CA PRO A 97 -10.70 -12.92 -7.56
C PRO A 97 -9.56 -11.89 -7.48
N GLN A 98 -9.14 -11.38 -8.63
CA GLN A 98 -8.16 -10.31 -8.64
C GLN A 98 -8.75 -9.06 -7.99
N ILE A 99 -7.92 -8.28 -7.30
CA ILE A 99 -8.33 -7.03 -6.65
C ILE A 99 -8.41 -5.95 -7.72
N LYS A 100 -9.62 -5.44 -7.96
CA LYS A 100 -9.97 -4.49 -9.02
C LYS A 100 -10.40 -3.13 -8.49
N ASP A 101 -10.81 -3.06 -7.23
CA ASP A 101 -11.06 -1.79 -6.55
C ASP A 101 -10.14 -1.68 -5.32
N PRO A 102 -9.68 -0.47 -4.94
CA PRO A 102 -8.77 -0.31 -3.80
C PRO A 102 -9.34 -0.92 -2.52
N VAL A 103 -8.53 -1.68 -1.79
CA VAL A 103 -8.98 -2.37 -0.59
C VAL A 103 -7.86 -2.45 0.46
N VAL A 104 -8.23 -2.40 1.73
CA VAL A 104 -7.37 -2.73 2.87
C VAL A 104 -7.67 -4.15 3.31
N ILE A 105 -6.72 -5.06 3.11
CA ILE A 105 -6.76 -6.42 3.65
C ILE A 105 -5.86 -6.45 4.89
N ASP A 106 -6.47 -6.57 6.07
CA ASP A 106 -5.75 -6.52 7.34
C ASP A 106 -5.90 -7.81 8.15
N GLY A 107 -4.93 -8.72 8.00
CA GLY A 107 -4.84 -9.96 8.78
C GLY A 107 -4.59 -9.76 10.27
N TYR A 108 -4.13 -8.58 10.71
CA TYR A 108 -3.98 -8.26 12.13
C TYR A 108 -5.31 -8.02 12.84
N THR A 109 -6.43 -7.93 12.09
CA THR A 109 -7.77 -7.87 12.68
C THR A 109 -8.21 -9.21 13.29
N GLN A 110 -7.59 -10.33 12.89
CA GLN A 110 -7.85 -11.64 13.48
C GLN A 110 -7.47 -11.64 14.97
N SER A 111 -8.38 -12.14 15.81
CA SER A 111 -8.14 -12.24 17.25
C SER A 111 -6.92 -13.12 17.55
N GLY A 112 -6.00 -12.60 18.36
CA GLY A 112 -4.74 -13.26 18.69
C GLY A 112 -3.54 -12.85 17.83
N SER A 113 -3.77 -12.13 16.72
CA SER A 113 -2.69 -11.54 15.92
C SER A 113 -2.07 -10.33 16.64
N SER A 114 -0.80 -10.05 16.35
CA SER A 114 -0.10 -8.86 16.86
C SER A 114 0.98 -8.40 15.88
N ARG A 115 1.09 -7.09 15.67
CA ARG A 115 2.15 -6.50 14.84
C ARG A 115 3.52 -6.66 15.49
N ASN A 116 4.57 -6.70 14.66
CA ASN A 116 5.94 -6.71 15.14
C ASN A 116 6.24 -5.44 15.95
N THR A 117 6.94 -5.64 17.07
CA THR A 117 7.45 -4.57 17.94
C THR A 117 8.96 -4.62 18.11
N SER A 118 9.61 -5.68 17.60
CA SER A 118 11.04 -5.87 17.73
C SER A 118 11.81 -5.14 16.63
N ALA A 119 12.78 -4.31 17.03
CA ALA A 119 13.69 -3.66 16.09
C ALA A 119 14.59 -4.68 15.38
N MET A 120 15.04 -5.72 16.11
CA MET A 120 15.87 -6.82 15.61
C MET A 120 15.09 -8.13 15.66
N GLY A 121 14.97 -8.81 14.52
CA GLY A 121 14.02 -9.91 14.38
C GLY A 121 12.59 -9.43 14.20
N ASP A 122 11.68 -10.36 13.98
CA ASP A 122 10.26 -10.12 13.83
C ASP A 122 9.50 -11.01 14.82
N ASN A 123 8.74 -10.38 15.72
CA ASN A 123 7.91 -11.04 16.73
C ASN A 123 6.41 -10.90 16.44
N ALA A 124 6.02 -10.55 15.20
CA ALA A 124 4.63 -10.51 14.82
C ALA A 124 3.99 -11.90 14.96
N VAL A 125 2.71 -11.90 15.35
CA VAL A 125 1.85 -13.08 15.35
C VAL A 125 0.87 -12.90 14.20
N LEU A 126 1.06 -13.67 13.13
CA LEU A 126 0.18 -13.70 11.97
C LEU A 126 -0.62 -14.99 12.03
N LEU A 127 -1.95 -14.88 12.04
CA LEU A 127 -2.84 -16.02 12.16
C LEU A 127 -3.61 -16.33 10.88
N ILE A 128 -3.52 -15.51 9.85
CA ILE A 128 -4.16 -15.76 8.56
C ILE A 128 -3.11 -16.26 7.58
N GLU A 129 -3.25 -17.51 7.16
CA GLU A 129 -2.39 -18.14 6.16
C GLU A 129 -3.17 -18.39 4.88
N LEU A 130 -2.71 -17.76 3.81
CA LEU A 130 -3.16 -17.98 2.46
C LEU A 130 -2.21 -18.98 1.79
N ASP A 131 -2.65 -20.24 1.69
CA ASP A 131 -1.85 -21.38 1.23
C ASP A 131 -2.33 -21.89 -0.13
N GLY A 132 -1.49 -21.77 -1.16
CA GLY A 132 -1.76 -22.26 -2.51
C GLY A 132 -1.55 -23.77 -2.72
N GLY A 133 -1.12 -24.54 -1.71
CA GLY A 133 -0.57 -25.91 -1.85
C GLY A 133 -1.49 -27.03 -2.37
N LEU A 134 -2.75 -26.73 -2.70
CA LEU A 134 -3.76 -27.62 -3.30
C LEU A 134 -4.53 -26.90 -4.43
N GLY A 135 -4.16 -25.65 -4.73
CA GLY A 135 -4.84 -24.71 -5.62
C GLY A 135 -4.07 -24.45 -6.93
N PRO A 136 -4.51 -23.45 -7.74
CA PRO A 136 -4.08 -23.31 -9.13
C PRO A 136 -2.57 -23.20 -9.21
N SER A 137 -1.93 -24.22 -9.78
CA SER A 137 -0.49 -24.21 -10.08
C SER A 137 -0.09 -23.09 -11.05
N THR A 138 -1.04 -22.27 -11.51
CA THR A 138 -0.88 -21.27 -12.56
C THR A 138 -1.31 -19.86 -12.16
N ALA A 139 -1.37 -19.51 -10.88
CA ALA A 139 -1.69 -18.13 -10.47
C ALA A 139 -0.95 -17.65 -9.23
N SER A 140 -0.73 -16.33 -9.18
CA SER A 140 -0.25 -15.61 -8.00
C SER A 140 -1.29 -15.63 -6.87
N GLY A 141 -0.83 -15.46 -5.63
CA GLY A 141 -1.70 -15.48 -4.45
C GLY A 141 -2.69 -14.32 -4.42
N LEU A 142 -2.17 -13.09 -4.43
CA LEU A 142 -2.96 -11.88 -4.58
C LEU A 142 -2.49 -11.10 -5.82
N VAL A 143 -3.44 -10.63 -6.62
CA VAL A 143 -3.15 -9.78 -7.79
C VAL A 143 -3.88 -8.46 -7.60
N ILE A 144 -3.12 -7.38 -7.39
CA ILE A 144 -3.62 -6.01 -7.30
C ILE A 144 -3.57 -5.41 -8.70
N THR A 145 -4.69 -5.41 -9.40
CA THR A 145 -4.76 -4.98 -10.81
C THR A 145 -4.67 -3.47 -10.94
N ALA A 146 -4.39 -2.98 -12.14
CA ALA A 146 -4.18 -1.55 -12.45
C ALA A 146 -5.26 -0.59 -11.93
N THR A 147 -6.50 -1.04 -11.71
CA THR A 147 -7.61 -0.21 -11.21
C THR A 147 -7.66 -0.12 -9.68
N ALA A 148 -6.92 -0.95 -8.94
CA ALA A 148 -6.92 -1.01 -7.49
C ALA A 148 -5.78 -0.20 -6.83
N SER A 149 -5.47 0.99 -7.37
CA SER A 149 -4.41 1.85 -6.81
C SER A 149 -4.79 2.35 -5.40
N GLY A 150 -3.89 2.27 -4.43
CA GLY A 150 -4.19 2.66 -3.04
C GLY A 150 -4.61 1.49 -2.14
N SER A 151 -4.38 0.25 -2.56
CA SER A 151 -4.67 -0.93 -1.75
C SER A 151 -3.62 -1.13 -0.65
N THR A 152 -4.02 -1.76 0.45
CA THR A 152 -3.12 -2.18 1.53
C THR A 152 -3.26 -3.68 1.77
N VAL A 153 -2.13 -4.38 1.93
CA VAL A 153 -2.11 -5.79 2.35
C VAL A 153 -1.20 -5.90 3.57
N SER A 154 -1.75 -6.34 4.70
CA SER A 154 -0.96 -6.53 5.92
C SER A 154 -1.34 -7.73 6.75
N GLY A 155 -0.38 -8.29 7.49
CA GLY A 155 -0.61 -9.32 8.50
C GLY A 155 -0.98 -10.70 7.93
N LEU A 156 -0.59 -11.00 6.70
CA LEU A 156 -0.86 -12.29 6.05
C LEU A 156 0.40 -13.13 5.92
N ILE A 157 0.25 -14.44 6.13
CA ILE A 157 1.21 -15.44 5.65
C ILE A 157 0.75 -15.85 4.25
N ILE A 158 1.60 -15.72 3.23
CA ILE A 158 1.25 -16.03 1.84
C ILE A 158 2.30 -16.97 1.25
N GLY A 159 1.90 -18.16 0.81
CA GLY A 159 2.83 -19.14 0.26
C GLY A 159 2.16 -20.22 -0.58
N GLY A 160 2.98 -20.99 -1.31
CA GLY A 160 2.51 -22.14 -2.07
C GLY A 160 1.81 -21.80 -3.39
N PHE A 161 1.93 -20.58 -3.92
CA PHE A 161 1.33 -20.18 -5.19
C PHE A 161 2.24 -20.47 -6.38
N GLY A 162 1.72 -21.19 -7.38
CA GLY A 162 2.46 -21.62 -8.57
C GLY A 162 3.26 -22.91 -8.38
N ALA A 163 3.58 -23.61 -9.48
CA ALA A 163 4.58 -24.67 -9.44
C ALA A 163 6.00 -24.10 -9.42
N ARG A 164 6.96 -24.92 -8.97
CA ARG A 164 8.37 -24.52 -8.89
C ARG A 164 8.88 -24.05 -10.26
N GLY A 165 9.40 -22.83 -10.32
CA GLY A 165 9.95 -22.25 -11.55
C GLY A 165 8.93 -21.57 -12.47
N ASP A 166 7.67 -21.45 -12.03
CA ASP A 166 6.68 -20.62 -12.71
C ASP A 166 6.85 -19.13 -12.37
N SER A 167 6.21 -18.24 -13.14
CA SER A 167 6.23 -16.79 -12.89
C SER A 167 5.17 -16.30 -11.89
N ASN A 168 4.56 -17.22 -11.12
CA ASN A 168 3.46 -16.92 -10.21
C ASN A 168 3.98 -16.44 -8.86
N ASN A 169 3.56 -15.26 -8.44
CA ASN A 169 4.14 -14.57 -7.28
C ASN A 169 3.28 -14.75 -6.04
N GLY A 170 3.83 -14.51 -4.85
CA GLY A 170 3.00 -14.39 -3.64
C GLY A 170 2.00 -13.22 -3.78
N ILE A 171 2.53 -12.04 -4.12
CA ILE A 171 1.75 -10.84 -4.45
C ILE A 171 2.24 -10.26 -5.78
N ASP A 172 1.32 -10.01 -6.70
CA ASP A 172 1.55 -9.32 -7.97
C ASP A 172 0.86 -7.93 -7.95
N ILE A 173 1.65 -6.87 -8.14
CA ILE A 173 1.25 -5.47 -8.02
C ILE A 173 1.34 -4.81 -9.39
N GLN A 174 0.17 -4.50 -9.95
CA GLN A 174 0.01 -3.93 -11.29
C GLN A 174 -0.57 -2.50 -11.23
N SER A 175 -0.71 -1.93 -10.03
CA SER A 175 -1.23 -0.59 -9.76
C SER A 175 -0.28 0.22 -8.88
N SER A 176 -0.65 1.47 -8.61
CA SER A 176 0.21 2.44 -7.91
C SER A 176 -0.28 2.74 -6.50
N ASN A 177 0.60 3.33 -5.67
CA ASN A 177 0.26 3.81 -4.32
C ASN A 177 -0.21 2.70 -3.35
N ASN A 178 0.21 1.46 -3.55
CA ASN A 178 -0.14 0.37 -2.66
C ASN A 178 0.84 0.27 -1.47
N LEU A 179 0.36 -0.27 -0.37
CA LEU A 179 1.14 -0.53 0.84
C LEU A 179 1.14 -2.04 1.17
N ILE A 180 2.31 -2.65 1.18
CA ILE A 180 2.49 -4.06 1.55
C ILE A 180 3.34 -4.12 2.81
N THR A 181 2.74 -4.44 3.95
CA THR A 181 3.41 -4.30 5.26
C THR A 181 3.14 -5.45 6.21
N GLY A 182 4.14 -5.85 7.00
CA GLY A 182 3.92 -6.82 8.08
C GLY A 182 3.47 -8.19 7.60
N ASN A 183 3.83 -8.61 6.37
CA ASN A 183 3.46 -9.90 5.79
C ASN A 183 4.64 -10.87 5.78
N PHE A 184 4.34 -12.17 5.86
CA PHE A 184 5.32 -13.25 5.71
C PHE A 184 5.06 -13.97 4.39
N ILE A 185 5.97 -13.87 3.43
CA ILE A 185 5.75 -14.30 2.04
C ILE A 185 6.78 -15.34 1.64
N GLY A 186 6.31 -16.56 1.35
CA GLY A 186 7.11 -17.71 0.96
C GLY A 186 7.77 -18.49 2.11
N THR A 187 7.59 -18.04 3.36
CA THR A 187 8.29 -18.58 4.55
C THR A 187 7.83 -19.99 4.95
N ASN A 188 6.53 -20.28 4.85
CA ASN A 188 5.97 -21.60 5.17
C ASN A 188 5.98 -22.55 3.97
N ALA A 189 5.66 -22.03 2.79
CA ALA A 189 5.65 -22.76 1.53
C ALA A 189 6.17 -21.85 0.41
N PRO A 190 7.11 -22.33 -0.42
CA PRO A 190 7.68 -21.54 -1.50
C PRO A 190 6.61 -21.13 -2.50
N ASN A 191 6.62 -19.88 -2.94
CA ASN A 191 5.94 -19.50 -4.17
C ASN A 191 6.79 -19.93 -5.37
N GLY A 192 6.15 -20.29 -6.48
CA GLY A 192 6.79 -20.75 -7.70
C GLY A 192 7.66 -19.70 -8.38
N GLY A 193 7.23 -18.43 -8.29
CA GLY A 193 7.91 -17.24 -8.77
C GLY A 193 8.41 -16.36 -7.64
N ASN A 194 8.29 -15.04 -7.77
CA ASN A 194 8.80 -14.11 -6.77
C ASN A 194 7.92 -14.05 -5.52
N GLY A 195 8.47 -13.55 -4.41
CA GLY A 195 7.65 -13.21 -3.25
C GLY A 195 6.67 -12.08 -3.60
N ILE A 196 7.22 -10.95 -4.04
CA ILE A 196 6.46 -9.80 -4.54
C ILE A 196 6.98 -9.38 -5.91
N LYS A 197 6.07 -9.10 -6.85
CA LYS A 197 6.41 -8.52 -8.15
C LYS A 197 5.65 -7.21 -8.36
N VAL A 198 6.37 -6.18 -8.79
CA VAL A 198 5.82 -4.87 -9.19
C VAL A 198 6.04 -4.73 -10.69
N GLU A 199 4.96 -4.62 -11.47
CA GLU A 199 5.04 -4.61 -12.92
C GLU A 199 3.99 -3.71 -13.60
N PHE A 200 3.98 -3.70 -14.94
CA PHE A 200 3.08 -2.88 -15.77
C PHE A 200 3.10 -1.37 -15.46
N GLY A 201 4.26 -0.84 -15.03
CA GLY A 201 4.42 0.57 -14.71
C GLY A 201 3.88 0.99 -13.35
N ALA A 202 3.52 0.02 -12.49
CA ALA A 202 3.16 0.23 -11.10
C ALA A 202 4.21 1.09 -10.37
N SER A 203 3.76 2.20 -9.77
CA SER A 203 4.62 3.24 -9.22
C SER A 203 4.18 3.68 -7.82
N ASN A 204 5.09 4.30 -7.08
CA ASN A 204 4.81 4.84 -5.73
C ASN A 204 4.28 3.77 -4.76
N ASN A 205 4.60 2.50 -4.97
CA ASN A 205 4.25 1.44 -4.02
C ASN A 205 5.28 1.39 -2.90
N THR A 206 4.84 1.07 -1.69
CA THR A 206 5.71 0.86 -0.54
C THR A 206 5.62 -0.59 -0.10
N ILE A 207 6.77 -1.28 -0.13
CA ILE A 207 6.94 -2.63 0.38
C ILE A 207 7.77 -2.51 1.66
N GLY A 208 7.12 -2.72 2.79
CA GLY A 208 7.68 -2.51 4.12
C GLY A 208 7.48 -1.08 4.61
N GLY A 209 8.45 -0.53 5.32
CA GLY A 209 8.41 0.81 5.88
C GLY A 209 9.50 1.05 6.91
N ASP A 210 9.41 2.20 7.59
CA ASP A 210 10.43 2.65 8.55
C ASP A 210 10.12 2.18 9.98
N LEU A 211 8.95 1.55 10.19
CA LEU A 211 8.57 0.99 11.48
C LEU A 211 8.79 -0.52 11.50
N ALA A 212 9.20 -1.05 12.67
CA ALA A 212 9.32 -2.49 12.88
C ALA A 212 8.01 -3.24 12.53
N SER A 213 6.85 -2.64 12.80
CA SER A 213 5.52 -3.20 12.51
C SER A 213 5.18 -3.31 11.02
N GLU A 214 5.96 -2.65 10.15
CA GLU A 214 5.74 -2.60 8.71
C GLU A 214 6.60 -3.62 7.97
N ARG A 215 7.62 -4.18 8.62
CA ARG A 215 8.55 -5.17 8.07
C ARG A 215 7.83 -6.35 7.46
N ASN A 216 8.13 -6.66 6.20
CA ASN A 216 7.80 -7.95 5.63
C ASN A 216 8.98 -8.92 5.79
N VAL A 217 8.68 -10.21 5.89
CA VAL A 217 9.66 -11.29 5.77
C VAL A 217 9.39 -12.02 4.45
N ILE A 218 10.29 -11.89 3.48
CA ILE A 218 10.09 -12.33 2.09
C ILE A 218 11.20 -13.31 1.71
N SER A 219 10.90 -14.59 1.85
CA SER A 219 11.93 -15.63 1.87
C SER A 219 11.39 -16.95 1.32
N GLY A 220 12.28 -17.86 0.94
CA GLY A 220 11.89 -19.20 0.50
C GLY A 220 11.24 -19.28 -0.88
N ASN A 221 11.13 -18.17 -1.62
CA ASN A 221 10.52 -18.16 -2.95
C ASN A 221 11.43 -18.83 -4.00
N ASP A 222 10.86 -19.49 -4.99
CA ASP A 222 11.64 -20.10 -6.07
C ASP A 222 12.16 -19.05 -7.09
N GLY A 223 11.51 -17.88 -7.16
CA GLY A 223 12.00 -16.67 -7.82
C GLY A 223 12.77 -15.74 -6.88
N SER A 224 12.87 -14.46 -7.26
CA SER A 224 13.50 -13.42 -6.44
C SER A 224 12.62 -13.10 -5.22
N GLY A 225 13.18 -12.51 -4.17
CA GLY A 225 12.36 -12.03 -3.06
C GLY A 225 11.37 -10.95 -3.54
N ILE A 226 11.92 -9.88 -4.12
CA ILE A 226 11.17 -8.78 -4.73
C ILE A 226 11.69 -8.54 -6.15
N GLU A 227 10.79 -8.40 -7.11
CA GLU A 227 11.11 -7.93 -8.46
C GLU A 227 10.35 -6.63 -8.77
N ILE A 228 11.05 -5.61 -9.27
CA ILE A 228 10.46 -4.38 -9.81
C ILE A 228 10.87 -4.30 -11.29
N THR A 229 9.90 -4.35 -12.18
CA THR A 229 10.16 -4.50 -13.62
C THR A 229 9.27 -3.63 -14.49
N GLY A 230 9.81 -3.27 -15.64
CA GLY A 230 9.11 -2.60 -16.72
C GLY A 230 9.30 -1.09 -16.75
N PRO A 231 9.03 -0.48 -17.92
CA PRO A 231 9.14 0.95 -18.08
C PRO A 231 8.12 1.64 -17.18
N SER A 232 8.53 2.77 -16.60
CA SER A 232 7.71 3.57 -15.69
C SER A 232 7.39 2.92 -14.35
N ALA A 233 7.94 1.75 -13.99
CA ALA A 233 7.86 1.23 -12.63
C ALA A 233 8.79 2.05 -11.72
N ASN A 234 8.27 3.20 -11.27
CA ASN A 234 9.06 4.27 -10.67
C ASN A 234 8.64 4.63 -9.26
N ASN A 235 9.58 5.20 -8.51
CA ASN A 235 9.34 5.72 -7.16
C ASN A 235 8.76 4.67 -6.19
N ASN A 236 8.99 3.39 -6.47
CA ASN A 236 8.64 2.34 -5.51
C ASN A 236 9.70 2.31 -4.42
N VAL A 237 9.27 2.06 -3.19
CA VAL A 237 10.11 2.03 -2.00
C VAL A 237 10.09 0.62 -1.43
N VAL A 238 11.28 0.07 -1.20
CA VAL A 238 11.48 -1.18 -0.48
C VAL A 238 12.28 -0.84 0.77
N ALA A 239 11.65 -0.86 1.94
CA ALA A 239 12.27 -0.40 3.18
C ALA A 239 11.96 -1.35 4.36
N GLY A 240 12.94 -1.55 5.24
CA GLY A 240 12.77 -2.26 6.51
C GLY A 240 12.40 -3.74 6.41
N ASN A 241 12.57 -4.38 5.25
CA ASN A 241 12.19 -5.79 5.03
C ASN A 241 13.33 -6.77 5.34
N TYR A 242 12.98 -8.02 5.65
CA TYR A 242 13.90 -9.15 5.70
C TYR A 242 13.71 -10.02 4.47
N ILE A 243 14.79 -10.26 3.72
CA ILE A 243 14.73 -10.88 2.40
C ILE A 243 15.79 -11.97 2.29
N GLY A 244 15.33 -13.23 2.26
CA GLY A 244 16.17 -14.43 2.17
C GLY A 244 16.61 -15.03 3.52
N THR A 245 16.08 -14.50 4.62
CA THR A 245 16.30 -14.99 6.00
C THR A 245 14.98 -15.38 6.68
N ASP A 246 15.06 -16.07 7.81
CA ASP A 246 13.90 -16.26 8.67
C ASP A 246 13.51 -14.96 9.41
N ALA A 247 12.41 -15.02 10.17
CA ALA A 247 11.93 -13.88 10.96
C ALA A 247 12.97 -13.38 11.99
N SER A 248 13.94 -14.21 12.41
CA SER A 248 14.99 -13.78 13.34
C SER A 248 16.12 -12.99 12.65
N GLY A 249 16.25 -13.12 11.33
CA GLY A 249 17.30 -12.47 10.55
C GLY A 249 18.70 -13.09 10.73
N ILE A 250 18.77 -14.28 11.34
CA ILE A 250 20.05 -14.99 11.59
C ILE A 250 20.13 -16.36 10.90
N HIS A 251 19.01 -16.91 10.41
CA HIS A 251 19.02 -18.13 9.60
C HIS A 251 18.59 -17.84 8.17
N LEU A 252 19.18 -18.58 7.25
CA LEU A 252 18.92 -18.49 5.82
C LEU A 252 17.64 -19.25 5.42
N VAL A 253 16.79 -18.58 4.66
CA VAL A 253 15.58 -19.15 4.03
C VAL A 253 15.56 -18.65 2.58
N ARG A 254 16.34 -19.33 1.75
CA ARG A 254 16.81 -18.77 0.48
C ARG A 254 15.67 -18.50 -0.50
N ASN A 255 15.63 -17.28 -1.04
CA ASN A 255 15.02 -17.05 -2.35
C ASN A 255 15.96 -17.63 -3.44
N LYS A 256 15.41 -18.30 -4.45
CA LYS A 256 16.20 -19.09 -5.43
C LYS A 256 16.33 -18.44 -6.81
N GLY A 257 15.63 -17.34 -7.05
CA GLY A 257 15.72 -16.57 -8.28
C GLY A 257 17.03 -15.80 -8.42
N ALA A 258 17.03 -14.82 -9.33
CA ALA A 258 18.23 -14.07 -9.69
C ALA A 258 18.80 -13.23 -8.53
N ALA A 259 17.93 -12.67 -7.67
CA ALA A 259 18.37 -11.87 -6.55
C ALA A 259 17.40 -11.89 -5.36
N GLY A 260 17.83 -11.37 -4.21
CA GLY A 260 16.90 -10.96 -3.15
C GLY A 260 15.96 -9.85 -3.65
N ILE A 261 16.54 -8.82 -4.25
CA ILE A 261 15.82 -7.72 -4.90
C ILE A 261 16.34 -7.53 -6.33
N LEU A 262 15.46 -7.64 -7.33
CA LEU A 262 15.78 -7.46 -8.74
C LEU A 262 15.08 -6.21 -9.31
N LEU A 263 15.84 -5.30 -9.92
CA LEU A 263 15.32 -4.18 -10.70
C LEU A 263 15.71 -4.35 -12.17
N GLN A 264 14.74 -4.35 -13.08
CA GLN A 264 15.02 -4.56 -14.49
C GLN A 264 14.05 -3.88 -15.45
N ASP A 265 14.35 -4.00 -16.75
CA ASP A 265 13.49 -3.59 -17.88
C ASP A 265 12.96 -2.15 -17.82
N GLY A 266 13.72 -1.23 -17.23
CA GLY A 266 13.41 0.20 -17.19
C GLY A 266 12.89 0.70 -15.85
N ALA A 267 12.82 -0.15 -14.82
CA ALA A 267 12.49 0.25 -13.46
C ALA A 267 13.45 1.34 -12.96
N SER A 268 12.94 2.55 -12.69
CA SER A 268 13.79 3.71 -12.45
C SER A 268 13.33 4.57 -11.28
N ASN A 269 14.24 5.30 -10.63
CA ASN A 269 13.92 6.15 -9.48
C ASN A 269 13.30 5.38 -8.29
N ASN A 270 13.59 4.09 -8.16
CA ASN A 270 13.16 3.30 -7.01
C ASN A 270 14.16 3.43 -5.86
N ILE A 271 13.67 3.25 -4.63
CA ILE A 271 14.47 3.36 -3.41
C ILE A 271 14.52 1.99 -2.74
N ILE A 272 15.72 1.48 -2.54
CA ILE A 272 15.99 0.25 -1.80
C ILE A 272 16.75 0.60 -0.53
N GLY A 273 16.04 0.56 0.59
CA GLY A 273 16.49 0.99 1.90
C GLY A 273 16.19 2.46 2.15
N GLY A 274 17.12 3.17 2.79
CA GLY A 274 16.98 4.60 3.08
C GLY A 274 18.14 5.15 3.89
N SER A 275 18.08 6.44 4.22
CA SER A 275 19.08 7.10 5.06
C SER A 275 18.85 6.87 6.56
N ASP A 276 17.62 6.54 6.96
CA ASP A 276 17.33 6.09 8.33
C ASP A 276 17.72 4.61 8.45
N PRO A 277 18.47 4.21 9.50
CA PRO A 277 18.76 2.80 9.77
C PRO A 277 17.52 1.90 9.81
N ALA A 278 16.37 2.42 10.24
CA ALA A 278 15.12 1.66 10.28
C ALA A 278 14.55 1.36 8.88
N SER A 279 14.85 2.19 7.88
CA SER A 279 14.49 1.94 6.47
C SER A 279 15.37 0.86 5.82
N GLY A 280 16.50 0.50 6.42
CA GLY A 280 17.45 -0.48 5.88
C GLY A 280 16.83 -1.88 5.75
N ASN A 281 16.94 -2.51 4.58
CA ASN A 281 16.55 -3.90 4.43
C ASN A 281 17.68 -4.83 4.88
N LEU A 282 17.31 -5.98 5.46
CA LEU A 282 18.20 -7.12 5.63
C LEU A 282 18.08 -8.03 4.41
N ILE A 283 19.11 -8.07 3.57
CA ILE A 283 19.12 -8.80 2.31
C ILE A 283 20.24 -9.84 2.35
N SER A 284 19.91 -11.06 2.76
CA SER A 284 20.89 -12.09 3.11
C SER A 284 20.32 -13.48 2.82
N GLY A 285 21.20 -14.48 2.65
CA GLY A 285 20.78 -15.85 2.40
C GLY A 285 20.10 -16.09 1.05
N ASN A 286 20.10 -15.14 0.12
CA ASN A 286 19.57 -15.34 -1.23
C ASN A 286 20.54 -16.21 -2.05
N SER A 287 20.04 -17.06 -2.95
CA SER A 287 20.86 -18.07 -3.64
C SER A 287 21.86 -17.47 -4.64
N ASN A 288 21.61 -16.24 -5.08
CA ASN A 288 22.42 -15.51 -6.04
C ASN A 288 22.73 -14.11 -5.49
N ASN A 289 22.39 -13.04 -6.20
CA ASN A 289 22.72 -11.68 -5.80
C ASN A 289 21.84 -11.22 -4.62
N GLY A 290 22.36 -10.33 -3.77
CA GLY A 290 21.53 -9.62 -2.79
C GLY A 290 20.58 -8.65 -3.50
N ILE A 291 21.17 -7.68 -4.20
CA ILE A 291 20.47 -6.73 -5.06
C ILE A 291 21.07 -6.81 -6.46
N GLU A 292 20.22 -6.92 -7.48
CA GLU A 292 20.64 -6.91 -8.89
C GLU A 292 19.88 -5.83 -9.65
N ILE A 293 20.61 -5.02 -10.43
CA ILE A 293 20.06 -3.95 -11.25
C ILE A 293 20.50 -4.20 -12.69
N LEU A 294 19.55 -4.61 -13.55
CA LEU A 294 19.80 -4.95 -14.94
C LEU A 294 19.28 -3.85 -15.87
N GLY A 295 20.11 -3.39 -16.81
CA GLY A 295 19.66 -2.51 -17.89
C GLY A 295 18.71 -3.22 -18.87
N ALA A 296 17.99 -2.46 -19.70
CA ALA A 296 17.14 -3.06 -20.72
C ALA A 296 17.97 -3.86 -21.72
N ARG A 297 17.61 -5.13 -21.89
CA ARG A 297 18.31 -6.06 -22.80
C ARG A 297 17.99 -5.80 -24.27
N THR A 298 16.90 -5.09 -24.58
CA THR A 298 16.34 -5.00 -25.95
C THR A 298 16.03 -3.59 -26.43
N ASN A 299 15.82 -2.61 -25.54
CA ASN A 299 15.55 -1.22 -25.92
C ASN A 299 16.41 -0.23 -25.09
N PRO A 300 17.37 0.48 -25.68
CA PRO A 300 18.22 1.44 -24.96
C PRO A 300 17.45 2.64 -24.39
N ALA A 301 16.20 2.86 -24.78
CA ALA A 301 15.33 3.86 -24.15
C ALA A 301 14.78 3.41 -22.77
N ASN A 302 14.84 2.11 -22.45
CA ASN A 302 14.29 1.53 -21.22
C ASN A 302 15.38 1.16 -20.21
N HIS A 303 16.41 2.00 -20.07
CA HIS A 303 17.46 1.72 -19.08
C HIS A 303 16.92 1.83 -17.65
N THR A 304 17.13 0.78 -16.85
CA THR A 304 16.94 0.77 -15.41
C THR A 304 17.95 1.73 -14.78
N MET A 305 17.50 2.90 -14.33
CA MET A 305 18.39 3.99 -13.94
C MET A 305 17.90 4.77 -12.73
N LYS A 306 18.79 5.58 -12.13
CA LYS A 306 18.47 6.50 -11.03
C LYS A 306 17.86 5.81 -9.80
N ASN A 307 18.08 4.51 -9.64
CA ASN A 307 17.68 3.80 -8.44
C ASN A 307 18.64 4.12 -7.31
N TRP A 308 18.10 4.34 -6.12
CA TRP A 308 18.87 4.67 -4.93
C TRP A 308 18.93 3.46 -4.00
N VAL A 309 20.13 2.99 -3.70
CA VAL A 309 20.37 1.88 -2.77
C VAL A 309 21.20 2.42 -1.61
N ALA A 310 20.62 2.45 -0.42
CA ALA A 310 21.27 2.99 0.78
C ALA A 310 20.78 2.29 2.05
N GLY A 311 21.64 2.22 3.07
CA GLY A 311 21.27 1.76 4.41
C GLY A 311 20.96 0.27 4.57
N ASN A 312 21.14 -0.56 3.53
CA ASN A 312 20.85 -2.00 3.61
C ASN A 312 21.99 -2.80 4.27
N LEU A 313 21.63 -3.86 4.98
CA LEU A 313 22.53 -4.94 5.39
C LEU A 313 22.50 -6.03 4.33
N ILE A 314 23.64 -6.30 3.68
CA ILE A 314 23.70 -7.24 2.55
C ILE A 314 24.72 -8.34 2.84
N GLY A 315 24.27 -9.59 2.79
CA GLY A 315 25.12 -10.77 3.00
C GLY A 315 25.58 -11.00 4.45
N THR A 316 24.96 -10.30 5.40
CA THR A 316 25.22 -10.41 6.84
C THR A 316 23.97 -10.86 7.58
N ASP A 317 24.12 -11.24 8.85
CA ASP A 317 23.00 -11.33 9.79
C ASP A 317 22.41 -9.94 10.12
N ILE A 318 21.34 -9.93 10.92
CA ILE A 318 20.65 -8.69 11.36
C ILE A 318 21.53 -7.74 12.17
N THR A 319 22.65 -8.20 12.73
CA THR A 319 23.58 -7.35 13.48
C THR A 319 24.57 -6.63 12.55
N GLY A 320 24.70 -7.08 11.30
CA GLY A 320 25.74 -6.64 10.38
C GLY A 320 27.12 -7.22 10.70
N GLY A 321 27.26 -8.04 11.75
CA GLY A 321 28.52 -8.51 12.29
C GLY A 321 28.97 -9.87 11.77
N SER A 322 28.03 -10.77 11.46
CA SER A 322 28.34 -12.11 10.94
C SER A 322 27.92 -12.25 9.49
N GLY A 323 28.70 -12.98 8.69
CA GLY A 323 28.33 -13.31 7.32
C GLY A 323 27.18 -14.33 7.29
N LEU A 324 26.21 -14.10 6.41
CA LEU A 324 25.08 -14.98 6.17
C LEU A 324 24.78 -14.96 4.65
N GLY A 325 25.26 -15.99 3.95
CA GLY A 325 25.14 -16.19 2.49
C GLY A 325 24.65 -17.59 2.14
#